data_AF-A0AA39MZT1-F1
#
_entry.id   AF-A0AA39MZT1-F1
#
_cell.length_a   1.000
_cell.length_b   1.000
_cell.length_c   1.000
_cell.angle_alpha   90.00
_cell.angle_beta   90.00
_cell.angle_gamma   90.00
#
_symmetry.space_group_name_H-M   'P 1'
#
loop_
_entity.id
_entity.type
_entity.pdbx_description
1 polymer ?
#
loop_
_entity_poly.entity_id
_entity_poly.type
_entity_poly.pdbx_seq_one_letter_code
_entity_poly.pdbx_strand_id
1 'polypeptide(L)'
;MRFSLLFTLSALPVIAFACEGECITGVTAGFVAGVLGHLKSEVLPGFVRQLYALLDIPCPSDDSQLLAPIEPLLGAFESDAPPCFQQNIFPGYFHGKCQVNGVDPVGCPNPDCAVVCGTPGSLIHYYEELLDIVCNSTATVCQNMTSPHSNAYQAIEKNMLEAMSSHSSSRRTFRFSRSAFYPMISTTPWTTGFSKRSRSPQQVFQSHMNELPRAVRNACKTRNGGRGRWTFPHMKEKILSYP
;
A
#
# COMPACT_ATOMS: atom_id res chain seq x y z
N MET A 1 11.36 61.69 -43.75
CA MET A 1 11.75 61.11 -42.44
C MET A 1 11.13 59.72 -42.35
N ARG A 2 11.91 58.65 -42.43
CA ARG A 2 11.45 57.25 -42.34
C ARG A 2 11.74 56.75 -40.93
N PHE A 3 10.71 56.55 -40.12
CA PHE A 3 10.83 55.93 -38.80
C PHE A 3 10.80 54.41 -38.99
N SER A 4 11.94 53.75 -38.79
CA SER A 4 12.01 52.30 -38.70
C SER A 4 11.64 51.88 -37.28
N LEU A 5 10.44 51.31 -37.11
CA LEU A 5 10.01 50.64 -35.89
C LEU A 5 10.59 49.22 -35.89
N LEU A 6 11.74 49.06 -35.23
CA LEU A 6 12.29 47.75 -34.87
C LEU A 6 11.45 47.18 -33.72
N PHE A 7 10.48 46.34 -34.05
CA PHE A 7 9.77 45.50 -33.10
C PHE A 7 10.73 44.37 -32.66
N THR A 8 11.37 44.54 -31.51
CA THR A 8 12.10 43.48 -30.83
C THR A 8 11.12 42.44 -30.30
N LEU A 9 11.02 41.28 -30.96
CA LEU A 9 10.39 40.08 -30.42
C LEU A 9 11.19 39.63 -29.18
N SER A 10 10.70 39.96 -27.99
CA SER A 10 11.13 39.31 -26.76
C SER A 10 10.53 37.91 -26.69
N ALA A 11 11.32 36.90 -27.05
CA ALA A 11 11.03 35.50 -26.77
C ALA A 11 11.09 35.30 -25.24
N LEU A 12 9.95 35.04 -24.62
CA LEU A 12 9.86 34.70 -23.20
C LEU A 12 10.36 33.25 -23.00
N PRO A 13 11.37 32.98 -22.14
CA PRO A 13 11.73 31.63 -21.75
C PRO A 13 10.84 31.24 -20.55
N VAL A 14 9.57 30.92 -20.80
CA VAL A 14 8.63 30.56 -19.72
C VAL A 14 7.81 29.33 -20.09
N ILE A 15 8.44 28.20 -20.44
CA ILE A 15 7.74 26.90 -20.44
C ILE A 15 8.75 25.75 -20.27
N ALA A 16 9.31 25.56 -19.08
CA ALA A 16 10.10 24.34 -18.79
C ALA A 16 10.06 23.90 -17.32
N PHE A 17 9.12 24.40 -16.54
CA PHE A 17 8.92 23.98 -15.14
C PHE A 17 7.54 23.33 -14.90
N ALA A 18 6.56 23.51 -15.80
CA ALA A 18 5.23 22.94 -15.67
C ALA A 18 5.16 21.46 -16.10
N CYS A 19 5.96 21.05 -17.09
CA CYS A 19 5.99 19.67 -17.60
C CYS A 19 6.50 18.66 -16.55
N GLU A 20 7.43 19.08 -15.69
CA GLU A 20 8.00 18.22 -14.66
C GLU A 20 6.98 17.94 -13.54
N GLY A 21 6.18 18.94 -13.15
CA GLY A 21 5.16 18.79 -12.11
C GLY A 21 4.01 17.86 -12.51
N GLU A 22 3.53 17.94 -13.75
CA GLU A 22 2.48 17.05 -14.28
C GLU A 22 2.97 15.60 -14.41
N CYS A 23 4.22 15.40 -14.88
CA CYS A 23 4.85 14.08 -14.92
C CYS A 23 4.96 13.49 -13.51
N ILE A 24 5.53 14.22 -12.55
CA ILE A 24 5.68 13.78 -11.16
C ILE A 24 4.33 13.36 -10.57
N THR A 25 3.34 14.23 -10.68
CA THR A 25 2.00 14.00 -10.11
C THR A 25 1.31 12.82 -10.80
N GLY A 26 1.37 12.76 -12.13
CA GLY A 26 0.69 11.77 -12.93
C GLY A 26 1.31 10.37 -12.84
N VAL A 27 2.64 10.28 -12.75
CA VAL A 27 3.37 9.04 -12.50
C VAL A 27 3.08 8.54 -11.08
N THR A 28 3.14 9.43 -10.09
CA THR A 28 2.82 9.10 -8.69
C THR A 28 1.39 8.55 -8.58
N ALA A 29 0.41 9.25 -9.13
CA ALA A 29 -0.99 8.81 -9.12
C ALA A 29 -1.20 7.47 -9.84
N GLY A 30 -0.46 7.23 -10.94
CA GLY A 30 -0.49 5.95 -11.64
C GLY A 30 -0.02 4.78 -10.77
N PHE A 31 1.10 4.94 -10.07
CA PHE A 31 1.58 3.92 -9.15
C PHE A 31 0.68 3.73 -7.94
N VAL A 32 0.15 4.81 -7.34
CA VAL A 32 -0.78 4.71 -6.20
C VAL A 32 -2.02 3.88 -6.60
N ALA A 33 -2.64 4.20 -7.74
CA ALA A 33 -3.80 3.46 -8.24
C ALA A 33 -3.49 1.99 -8.52
N GLY A 34 -2.35 1.70 -9.17
CA GLY A 34 -1.94 0.32 -9.45
C GLY A 34 -1.65 -0.48 -8.18
N VAL A 35 -0.96 0.12 -7.21
CA VAL A 35 -0.65 -0.52 -5.93
C VAL A 35 -1.93 -0.80 -5.14
N LEU A 36 -2.89 0.13 -5.11
CA LEU A 36 -4.20 -0.11 -4.50
C LEU A 36 -4.92 -1.30 -5.14
N GLY A 37 -4.82 -1.45 -6.46
CA GLY A 37 -5.33 -2.62 -7.17
C GLY A 37 -4.70 -3.92 -6.66
N HIS A 38 -3.37 -3.97 -6.54
CA HIS A 38 -2.67 -5.15 -6.03
C HIS A 38 -2.97 -5.42 -4.55
N LEU A 39 -3.04 -4.39 -3.71
CA LEU A 39 -3.40 -4.54 -2.30
C LEU A 39 -4.79 -5.17 -2.16
N LYS A 40 -5.79 -4.64 -2.88
CA LYS A 40 -7.18 -5.12 -2.83
C LYS A 40 -7.35 -6.54 -3.36
N SER A 41 -6.61 -6.93 -4.40
CA SER A 41 -6.81 -8.21 -5.11
C SER A 41 -5.88 -9.34 -4.66
N GLU A 42 -4.66 -9.04 -4.21
CA GLU A 42 -3.63 -10.06 -3.96
C GLU A 42 -3.24 -10.17 -2.48
N VAL A 43 -3.05 -9.04 -1.80
CA VAL A 43 -2.46 -9.05 -0.45
C VAL A 43 -3.55 -9.09 0.64
N LEU A 44 -4.45 -8.12 0.61
CA LEU A 44 -5.40 -7.90 1.70
C LEU A 44 -6.42 -9.03 1.87
N PRO A 45 -6.98 -9.68 0.83
CA PRO A 45 -7.95 -10.75 1.04
C PRO A 45 -7.37 -11.92 1.84
N GLY A 46 -6.14 -12.34 1.53
CA GLY A 46 -5.46 -13.40 2.29
C GLY A 46 -5.09 -12.96 3.71
N PHE A 47 -4.58 -11.73 3.84
CA PHE A 47 -4.21 -11.14 5.12
C PHE A 47 -5.41 -11.01 6.08
N VAL A 48 -6.56 -10.56 5.58
CA VAL A 48 -7.76 -10.36 6.39
C VAL A 48 -8.41 -11.69 6.77
N ARG A 49 -8.48 -12.67 5.87
CA ARG A 49 -8.98 -14.02 6.20
C ARG A 49 -8.21 -14.65 7.35
N GLN A 50 -6.88 -14.46 7.39
CA GLN A 50 -6.05 -14.91 8.51
C GLN A 50 -6.42 -14.20 9.81
N LEU A 51 -6.70 -12.90 9.75
CA LEU A 51 -7.11 -12.13 10.92
C LEU A 51 -8.46 -12.60 11.49
N TYR A 52 -9.46 -12.85 10.63
CA TYR A 52 -10.73 -13.46 11.03
C TYR A 52 -10.51 -14.80 11.75
N ALA A 53 -9.66 -15.66 11.19
CA ALA A 53 -9.33 -16.96 11.79
C ALA A 53 -8.60 -16.81 13.14
N LEU A 54 -7.67 -15.87 13.26
CA LEU A 54 -6.91 -15.61 14.49
C LEU A 54 -7.78 -15.07 15.63
N LEU A 55 -8.86 -14.35 15.30
CA LEU A 55 -9.79 -13.75 16.26
C LEU A 55 -11.06 -14.59 16.51
N ASP A 56 -11.16 -15.81 15.94
CA ASP A 56 -12.37 -16.67 15.98
C ASP A 56 -13.66 -15.95 15.54
N ILE A 57 -13.54 -15.07 14.53
CA ILE A 57 -14.66 -14.37 13.91
C ILE A 57 -15.09 -15.15 12.65
N PRO A 58 -16.39 -15.39 12.40
CA PRO A 58 -16.86 -15.99 11.16
C PRO A 58 -16.39 -15.18 9.96
N CYS A 59 -15.64 -15.83 9.07
CA CYS A 59 -15.18 -15.20 7.84
C CYS A 59 -16.40 -15.00 6.90
N PRO A 60 -16.67 -13.79 6.42
CA PRO A 60 -17.71 -13.57 5.43
C PRO A 60 -17.36 -14.29 4.12
N SER A 61 -18.38 -14.76 3.41
CA SER A 61 -18.24 -15.36 2.08
C SER A 61 -18.18 -14.32 0.96
N ASP A 62 -18.66 -13.11 1.23
CA ASP A 62 -18.68 -11.99 0.28
C ASP A 62 -17.41 -11.15 0.42
N ASP A 63 -16.74 -10.87 -0.70
CA ASP A 63 -15.47 -10.15 -0.72
C ASP A 63 -15.61 -8.67 -0.29
N SER A 64 -16.77 -8.04 -0.52
CA SER A 64 -17.01 -6.66 -0.06
C SER A 64 -17.09 -6.58 1.47
N GLN A 65 -17.74 -7.56 2.09
CA GLN A 65 -17.80 -7.71 3.54
C GLN A 65 -16.46 -8.14 4.14
N LEU A 66 -15.66 -8.92 3.40
CA LEU A 66 -14.34 -9.36 3.85
C LEU A 66 -13.41 -8.19 4.12
N LEU A 67 -13.40 -7.18 3.24
CA LEU A 67 -12.49 -6.04 3.36
C LEU A 67 -13.07 -4.87 4.16
N ALA A 68 -14.37 -4.84 4.42
CA ALA A 68 -15.03 -3.73 5.12
C ALA A 68 -14.34 -3.32 6.45
N PRO A 69 -13.89 -4.25 7.33
CA PRO A 69 -13.25 -3.84 8.59
C PRO A 69 -11.90 -3.13 8.40
N ILE A 70 -11.23 -3.36 7.26
CA ILE A 70 -9.92 -2.78 6.94
C ILE A 70 -10.00 -1.62 5.95
N GLU A 71 -11.20 -1.17 5.57
CA GLU A 71 -11.37 0.00 4.70
C GLU A 71 -10.61 1.25 5.18
N PRO A 72 -10.50 1.55 6.51
CA PRO A 72 -9.68 2.67 6.98
C PRO A 72 -8.20 2.57 6.57
N LEU A 73 -7.68 1.35 6.39
CA LEU A 73 -6.32 1.11 5.89
C LEU A 73 -6.17 1.57 4.44
N LEU A 74 -7.16 1.27 3.61
CA LEU A 74 -7.17 1.65 2.18
C LEU A 74 -7.31 3.15 2.02
N GLY A 75 -8.19 3.78 2.79
CA GLY A 75 -8.34 5.24 2.81
C GLY A 75 -7.07 5.95 3.30
N ALA A 76 -6.42 5.43 4.34
CA ALA A 76 -5.13 5.95 4.81
C ALA A 76 -4.03 5.78 3.75
N PHE A 77 -3.98 4.62 3.07
CA PHE A 77 -3.04 4.42 1.98
C PHE A 77 -3.24 5.42 0.84
N GLU A 78 -4.48 5.66 0.41
CA GLU A 78 -4.82 6.65 -0.62
C GLU A 78 -4.36 8.07 -0.26
N SER A 79 -4.40 8.43 1.03
CA SER A 79 -3.93 9.72 1.55
C SER A 79 -2.40 9.81 1.69
N ASP A 80 -1.79 8.76 2.24
CA ASP A 80 -0.39 8.79 2.70
C ASP A 80 0.61 8.33 1.62
N ALA A 81 0.16 7.52 0.66
CA ALA A 81 1.01 7.03 -0.41
C ALA A 81 1.47 8.12 -1.39
N PRO A 82 0.61 9.07 -1.87
CA PRO A 82 1.04 10.09 -2.81
C PRO A 82 2.27 10.90 -2.37
N PRO A 83 2.30 11.53 -1.17
CA PRO A 83 3.48 12.29 -0.75
C PRO A 83 4.71 11.39 -0.52
N CYS A 84 4.52 10.16 -0.05
CA CYS A 84 5.63 9.21 0.15
C CYS A 84 6.25 8.76 -1.17
N PHE A 85 5.41 8.41 -2.15
CA PHE A 85 5.85 7.97 -3.48
C PHE A 85 6.49 9.12 -4.23
N GLN A 86 5.85 10.29 -4.20
CA GLN A 86 6.40 11.49 -4.79
C GLN A 86 7.79 11.74 -4.23
N GLN A 87 7.97 11.85 -2.91
CA GLN A 87 9.27 12.15 -2.29
C GLN A 87 10.35 11.10 -2.60
N ASN A 88 10.02 9.82 -2.56
CA ASN A 88 10.99 8.74 -2.75
C ASN A 88 11.38 8.53 -4.21
N ILE A 89 10.44 8.76 -5.15
CA ILE A 89 10.73 8.76 -6.58
C ILE A 89 11.44 10.07 -6.94
N PHE A 90 10.89 11.21 -6.51
CA PHE A 90 11.30 12.59 -6.82
C PHE A 90 11.34 13.52 -5.58
N PRO A 91 12.47 14.12 -5.21
CA PRO A 91 13.80 13.99 -5.78
C PRO A 91 14.57 12.79 -5.18
N GLY A 92 13.92 11.81 -4.55
CA GLY A 92 14.60 10.75 -3.80
C GLY A 92 15.60 9.96 -4.64
N TYR A 93 15.19 9.48 -5.83
CA TYR A 93 16.07 8.80 -6.77
C TYR A 93 16.21 9.58 -8.08
N PHE A 94 15.10 9.99 -8.68
CA PHE A 94 15.08 10.78 -9.90
C PHE A 94 15.13 12.26 -9.55
N HIS A 95 16.24 12.91 -9.90
CA HIS A 95 16.48 14.32 -9.60
C HIS A 95 16.01 15.22 -10.73
N GLY A 96 16.15 16.55 -10.61
CA GLY A 96 15.61 17.51 -11.57
C GLY A 96 16.13 17.39 -13.01
N LYS A 97 16.10 18.50 -13.76
CA LYS A 97 16.43 18.55 -15.19
C LYS A 97 17.68 17.75 -15.56
N CYS A 98 17.57 17.01 -16.66
CA CYS A 98 18.61 16.17 -17.24
C CYS A 98 19.69 16.99 -17.95
N GLN A 99 20.24 18.04 -17.33
CA GLN A 99 21.29 18.86 -17.94
C GLN A 99 22.64 18.59 -17.30
N VAL A 100 23.60 18.19 -18.12
CA VAL A 100 25.02 18.14 -17.75
C VAL A 100 25.67 19.38 -18.35
N ASN A 101 26.11 20.31 -17.51
CA ASN A 101 26.68 21.60 -17.95
C ASN A 101 25.74 22.43 -18.86
N GLY A 102 24.43 22.38 -18.63
CA GLY A 102 23.44 23.10 -19.43
C GLY A 102 23.13 22.48 -20.80
N VAL A 103 23.65 21.28 -21.08
CA VAL A 103 23.40 20.53 -22.30
C VAL A 103 22.70 19.21 -21.96
N ASP A 104 21.67 18.87 -22.73
CA ASP A 104 20.98 17.59 -22.59
C ASP A 104 21.91 16.45 -23.04
N PRO A 105 22.08 15.38 -22.24
CA PRO A 105 22.95 14.26 -22.58
C PRO A 105 22.39 13.51 -23.79
N VAL A 106 23.28 12.84 -24.53
CA VAL A 106 22.89 11.97 -25.64
C VAL A 106 21.91 10.93 -25.14
N GLY A 107 20.73 10.84 -25.76
CA GLY A 107 19.66 9.95 -25.33
C GLY A 107 18.62 10.60 -24.42
N CYS A 108 18.66 11.90 -24.18
CA CYS A 108 17.54 12.64 -23.61
C CYS A 108 16.98 13.61 -24.68
N PRO A 109 15.65 13.66 -24.93
CA PRO A 109 14.54 12.93 -24.28
C PRO A 109 14.25 11.53 -24.90
N ASN A 110 15.25 10.84 -25.47
CA ASN A 110 15.06 9.47 -25.97
C ASN A 110 14.57 8.55 -24.81
N PRO A 111 13.71 7.54 -25.05
CA PRO A 111 13.24 6.57 -24.04
C PRO A 111 14.32 5.80 -23.28
N ASP A 112 15.60 5.93 -23.66
CA ASP A 112 16.73 5.25 -23.06
C ASP A 112 17.78 6.28 -22.60
N CYS A 113 17.47 7.02 -21.53
CA CYS A 113 18.37 8.02 -20.95
C CYS A 113 19.03 7.47 -19.68
N ALA A 114 20.32 7.15 -19.77
CA ALA A 114 21.09 6.56 -18.65
C ALA A 114 21.53 7.58 -17.57
N VAL A 115 21.06 8.82 -17.65
CA VAL A 115 21.30 9.82 -16.61
C VAL A 115 20.13 9.79 -15.64
N VAL A 116 20.41 9.57 -14.35
CA VAL A 116 19.37 9.55 -13.31
C VAL A 116 18.80 10.96 -13.11
N CYS A 117 17.69 11.22 -13.78
CA CYS A 117 16.96 12.48 -13.74
C CYS A 117 15.44 12.24 -13.87
N GLY A 118 14.64 13.29 -13.74
CA GLY A 118 13.18 13.24 -13.68
C GLY A 118 12.49 13.13 -15.04
N THR A 119 13.25 12.92 -16.12
CA THR A 119 12.68 12.81 -17.46
C THR A 119 12.02 11.45 -17.66
N PRO A 120 10.97 11.36 -18.51
CA PRO A 120 10.38 10.10 -18.90
C PRO A 120 11.38 9.04 -19.37
N GLY A 121 12.37 9.43 -20.18
CA GLY A 121 13.40 8.52 -20.68
C GLY A 121 14.26 7.89 -19.57
N SER A 122 14.62 8.65 -18.55
CA SER A 122 15.36 8.15 -17.39
C SER A 122 14.51 7.21 -16.53
N LEU A 123 13.24 7.55 -16.31
CA LEU A 123 12.30 6.68 -15.60
C LEU A 123 12.12 5.32 -16.28
N ILE A 124 12.16 5.29 -17.62
CA ILE A 124 12.02 4.06 -18.41
C ILE A 124 13.31 3.26 -18.44
N HIS A 125 14.46 3.93 -18.55
CA HIS A 125 15.77 3.29 -18.46
C HIS A 125 15.94 2.57 -17.10
N TYR A 126 15.58 3.24 -16.01
CA TYR A 126 15.65 2.72 -14.63
C TYR A 126 14.30 2.18 -14.12
N TYR A 127 13.51 1.57 -15.01
CA TYR A 127 12.16 1.15 -14.63
C TYR A 127 12.15 0.06 -13.54
N GLU A 128 13.12 -0.85 -13.54
CA GLU A 128 13.18 -1.90 -12.52
C GLU A 128 13.51 -1.32 -11.13
N GLU A 129 14.39 -0.32 -11.06
CA GLU A 129 14.68 0.46 -9.85
C GLU A 129 13.46 1.29 -9.42
N LEU A 130 12.76 1.92 -10.36
CA LEU A 130 11.51 2.64 -10.08
C LEU A 130 10.47 1.74 -9.43
N LEU A 131 10.29 0.52 -9.93
CA LEU A 131 9.42 -0.48 -9.31
C LEU A 131 9.89 -0.88 -7.90
N ASP A 132 11.19 -0.91 -7.63
CA ASP A 132 11.72 -1.26 -6.29
C ASP A 132 11.49 -0.13 -5.30
N ILE A 133 11.62 1.12 -5.75
CA ILE A 133 11.29 2.32 -4.98
C ILE A 133 9.80 2.30 -4.62
N VAL A 134 8.91 2.03 -5.58
CA VAL A 134 7.47 1.92 -5.34
C VAL A 134 7.17 0.81 -4.33
N CYS A 135 7.82 -0.35 -4.49
CA CYS A 135 7.68 -1.49 -3.60
C CYS A 135 8.07 -1.18 -2.15
N ASN A 136 9.25 -0.59 -1.97
CA ASN A 136 9.76 -0.22 -0.66
C ASN A 136 8.93 0.90 -0.04
N SER A 137 8.51 1.90 -0.83
CA SER A 137 7.64 2.99 -0.37
C SER A 137 6.29 2.46 0.09
N THR A 138 5.69 1.52 -0.66
CA THR A 138 4.44 0.86 -0.26
C THR A 138 4.58 0.18 1.09
N ALA A 139 5.66 -0.58 1.30
CA ALA A 139 5.91 -1.23 2.59
C ALA A 139 6.09 -0.22 3.73
N THR A 140 6.74 0.91 3.48
CA THR A 140 6.88 2.01 4.46
C THR A 140 5.54 2.64 4.81
N VAL A 141 4.70 2.94 3.82
CA VAL A 141 3.33 3.46 4.05
C VAL A 141 2.53 2.46 4.88
N CYS A 142 2.56 1.18 4.51
CA CYS A 142 1.96 0.09 5.28
C CYS A 142 2.44 0.08 6.73
N GLN A 143 3.75 0.19 6.96
CA GLN A 143 4.32 0.18 8.29
C GLN A 143 3.79 1.32 9.16
N ASN A 144 3.67 2.52 8.59
CA ASN A 144 3.16 3.69 9.29
C ASN A 144 1.67 3.51 9.64
N MET A 145 0.85 3.07 8.68
CA MET A 145 -0.59 2.89 8.92
C MET A 145 -0.92 1.69 9.81
N THR A 146 -0.04 0.68 9.92
CA THR A 146 -0.22 -0.43 10.86
C THR A 146 0.43 -0.20 12.23
N SER A 147 1.00 0.99 12.47
CA SER A 147 1.52 1.37 13.79
C SER A 147 0.37 1.54 14.79
N PRO A 148 0.48 1.06 16.05
CA PRO A 148 -0.57 1.20 17.07
C PRO A 148 -1.05 2.63 17.34
N HIS A 149 -0.24 3.62 16.99
CA HIS A 149 -0.54 5.04 17.18
C HIS A 149 -1.20 5.70 15.96
N SER A 150 -1.37 4.97 14.85
CA SER A 150 -2.03 5.51 13.66
C SER A 150 -3.55 5.48 13.82
N ASN A 151 -4.23 6.47 13.22
CA ASN A 151 -5.69 6.51 13.20
C ASN A 151 -6.28 5.30 12.46
N ALA A 152 -5.62 4.86 11.38
CA ALA A 152 -6.03 3.69 10.61
C ALA A 152 -6.00 2.43 11.47
N TYR A 153 -4.90 2.17 12.18
CA TYR A 153 -4.78 1.01 13.07
C TYR A 153 -5.89 1.00 14.12
N GLN A 154 -6.11 2.12 14.80
CA GLN A 154 -7.10 2.21 15.87
C GLN A 154 -8.53 1.99 15.35
N ALA A 155 -8.85 2.52 14.17
CA ALA A 155 -10.13 2.30 13.53
C ALA A 155 -10.35 0.81 13.18
N ILE A 156 -9.34 0.16 12.61
CA ILE A 156 -9.42 -1.27 12.24
C ILE A 156 -9.51 -2.14 13.49
N GLU A 157 -8.72 -1.85 14.52
CA GLU A 157 -8.75 -2.58 15.80
C GLU A 157 -10.15 -2.52 16.40
N LYS A 158 -10.74 -1.31 16.47
CA LYS A 158 -12.10 -1.11 16.93
C LYS A 158 -13.10 -1.93 16.11
N ASN A 159 -13.07 -1.82 14.79
CA ASN A 159 -13.98 -2.56 13.89
C ASN A 159 -13.89 -4.08 14.11
N MET A 160 -12.69 -4.62 14.24
CA MET A 160 -12.46 -6.06 14.44
C MET A 160 -12.91 -6.54 15.82
N LEU A 161 -12.64 -5.76 16.88
CA LEU A 161 -13.07 -6.11 18.24
C LEU A 161 -14.59 -6.01 18.40
N GLU A 162 -15.24 -5.03 17.75
CA GLU A 162 -16.70 -4.93 17.70
C GLU A 162 -17.33 -6.13 16.98
N ALA A 163 -16.76 -6.56 15.85
CA ALA A 163 -17.19 -7.75 15.13
C ALA A 163 -17.06 -9.03 15.98
N MET A 164 -15.95 -9.18 16.70
CA MET A 164 -15.73 -10.28 17.64
C MET A 164 -16.75 -10.28 18.78
N SER A 165 -17.01 -9.11 19.37
CA SER A 165 -17.94 -8.98 20.49
C SER A 165 -19.38 -9.34 20.10
N SER A 166 -19.82 -8.89 18.92
CA SER A 166 -21.16 -9.15 18.36
C SER A 166 -21.38 -10.65 18.08
N HIS A 167 -20.34 -11.37 17.70
CA HIS A 167 -20.41 -12.82 17.53
C HIS A 167 -20.49 -13.57 18.87
N SER A 168 -19.71 -13.12 19.86
CA SER A 168 -19.68 -13.75 21.19
C SER A 168 -21.00 -13.63 21.96
N SER A 169 -21.73 -12.53 21.78
CA SER A 169 -23.04 -12.30 22.40
C SER A 169 -24.15 -13.15 21.73
N SER A 170 -24.08 -13.34 20.41
CA SER A 170 -24.99 -14.22 19.66
C SER A 170 -24.87 -15.70 20.06
N ARG A 171 -23.67 -16.18 20.43
CA ARG A 171 -23.49 -17.54 20.96
C ARG A 171 -24.05 -17.74 22.39
N ARG A 172 -24.34 -16.67 23.15
CA ARG A 172 -24.82 -16.78 24.55
C ARG A 172 -26.34 -16.88 24.70
N THR A 173 -27.13 -16.70 23.65
CA THR A 173 -28.60 -16.65 23.76
C THR A 173 -29.34 -17.98 23.53
N PHE A 174 -28.65 -19.11 23.35
CA PHE A 174 -29.29 -20.44 23.19
C PHE A 174 -28.84 -21.50 24.20
N ARG A 175 -28.74 -21.15 25.49
CA ARG A 175 -28.66 -22.13 26.58
C ARG A 175 -29.63 -21.82 27.72
N PHE A 176 -30.92 -21.78 27.40
CA PHE A 176 -31.96 -22.12 28.36
C PHE A 176 -32.89 -23.15 27.73
N SER A 177 -32.54 -24.42 27.89
CA SER A 177 -33.51 -25.50 27.94
C SER A 177 -33.07 -26.49 29.00
N ARG A 178 -33.93 -26.60 30.02
CA ARG A 178 -33.86 -27.48 31.18
C ARG A 178 -33.63 -28.93 30.75
N SER A 179 -32.76 -29.65 31.45
CA SER A 179 -32.93 -31.09 31.68
C SER A 179 -32.04 -31.59 32.82
N ALA A 180 -32.70 -32.06 33.87
CA ALA A 180 -32.32 -33.06 34.87
C ALA A 180 -31.00 -32.90 35.68
N PHE A 181 -31.21 -32.55 36.94
CA PHE A 181 -30.41 -32.93 38.10
C PHE A 181 -30.13 -34.45 38.13
N TYR A 182 -28.85 -34.84 38.23
CA TYR A 182 -28.38 -35.97 39.05
C TYR A 182 -26.94 -35.68 39.50
N PRO A 183 -26.61 -35.75 40.80
CA PRO A 183 -25.23 -35.69 41.26
C PRO A 183 -24.66 -37.12 41.30
N MET A 184 -23.54 -37.38 40.62
CA MET A 184 -22.68 -38.49 40.99
C MET A 184 -21.22 -38.06 40.92
N ILE A 185 -20.59 -38.14 42.07
CA ILE A 185 -19.17 -37.92 42.33
C ILE A 185 -18.39 -39.07 41.70
N SER A 186 -17.36 -38.79 40.90
CA SER A 186 -16.14 -39.60 40.98
C SER A 186 -14.91 -38.89 40.43
N THR A 187 -13.90 -38.95 41.28
CA THR A 187 -12.55 -38.43 41.29
C THR A 187 -11.67 -39.02 40.18
N THR A 188 -10.97 -38.18 39.42
CA THR A 188 -9.54 -38.38 39.09
C THR A 188 -8.95 -37.06 38.58
N PRO A 189 -7.92 -36.51 39.26
CA PRO A 189 -7.11 -35.43 38.72
C PRO A 189 -5.99 -36.03 37.87
N TRP A 190 -5.64 -35.35 36.77
CA TRP A 190 -4.31 -35.23 36.14
C TRP A 190 -4.50 -34.97 34.64
N THR A 191 -4.64 -33.69 34.31
CA THR A 191 -4.03 -33.18 33.07
C THR A 191 -3.25 -31.95 33.47
N THR A 192 -1.94 -32.04 33.33
CA THR A 192 -1.02 -30.91 33.31
C THR A 192 -1.51 -29.94 32.23
N GLY A 193 -2.30 -28.96 32.66
CA GLY A 193 -2.68 -27.82 31.84
C GLY A 193 -1.42 -27.06 31.50
N PHE A 194 -0.85 -27.36 30.33
CA PHE A 194 -0.01 -26.40 29.64
C PHE A 194 -0.85 -25.13 29.49
N SER A 195 -0.58 -24.16 30.36
CA SER A 195 -1.07 -22.80 30.22
C SER A 195 -0.44 -22.26 28.92
N LYS A 196 -1.10 -22.53 27.79
CA LYS A 196 -0.91 -21.75 26.57
C LYS A 196 -1.24 -20.33 27.00
N ARG A 197 -0.21 -19.53 27.21
CA ARG A 197 -0.28 -18.10 27.54
C ARG A 197 -1.26 -17.48 26.54
N SER A 198 -2.52 -17.29 26.95
CA SER A 198 -3.56 -16.80 26.06
C SER A 198 -3.21 -15.35 25.77
N ARG A 199 -2.71 -15.07 24.57
CA ARG A 199 -2.52 -13.69 24.12
C ARG A 199 -3.90 -13.03 24.07
N SER A 200 -3.98 -11.78 24.51
CA SER A 200 -5.23 -11.04 24.36
C SER A 200 -5.55 -10.85 22.87
N PRO A 201 -6.83 -10.71 22.47
CA PRO A 201 -7.22 -10.41 21.10
C PRO A 201 -6.46 -9.19 20.52
N GLN A 202 -6.21 -8.18 21.34
CA GLN A 202 -5.42 -6.99 20.98
C GLN A 202 -3.96 -7.35 20.64
N GLN A 203 -3.32 -8.21 21.43
CA GLN A 203 -1.94 -8.65 21.15
C GLN A 203 -1.85 -9.48 19.87
N VAL A 204 -2.88 -10.29 19.59
CA VAL A 204 -2.98 -11.08 18.36
C VAL A 204 -3.16 -10.16 17.16
N PHE A 205 -4.10 -9.22 17.25
CA PHE A 205 -4.35 -8.20 16.24
C PHE A 205 -3.09 -7.38 15.94
N GLN A 206 -2.46 -6.81 16.97
CA GLN A 206 -1.22 -6.03 16.82
C GLN A 206 -0.11 -6.83 16.14
N SER A 207 0.10 -8.07 16.60
CA SER A 207 1.11 -8.95 16.02
C SER A 207 0.85 -9.23 14.55
N HIS A 208 -0.41 -9.38 14.15
CA HIS A 208 -0.80 -9.62 12.75
C HIS A 208 -0.65 -8.36 11.90
N MET A 209 -1.08 -7.20 12.40
CA MET A 209 -0.95 -5.91 11.71
C MET A 209 0.51 -5.58 11.39
N ASN A 210 1.44 -5.88 12.31
CA ASN A 210 2.88 -5.71 12.10
C ASN A 210 3.46 -6.55 10.94
N GLU A 211 2.72 -7.57 10.46
CA GLU A 211 3.15 -8.43 9.36
C GLU A 211 2.79 -7.89 7.97
N LEU A 212 1.86 -6.93 7.88
CA LEU A 212 1.42 -6.38 6.61
C LEU A 212 2.57 -5.79 5.76
N PRO A 213 3.50 -4.98 6.31
CA PRO A 213 4.62 -4.44 5.52
C PRO A 213 5.49 -5.54 4.91
N ARG A 214 5.68 -6.65 5.64
CA ARG A 214 6.43 -7.82 5.17
C ARG A 214 5.66 -8.58 4.10
N ALA A 215 4.36 -8.78 4.29
CA ALA A 215 3.48 -9.43 3.30
C ALA A 215 3.46 -8.65 1.98
N VAL A 216 3.36 -7.32 2.05
CA VAL A 216 3.43 -6.42 0.89
C VAL A 216 4.77 -6.52 0.19
N ARG A 217 5.87 -6.39 0.93
CA ARG A 217 7.23 -6.49 0.35
C ARG A 217 7.45 -7.82 -0.34
N ASN A 218 6.97 -8.91 0.27
CA ASN A 218 7.05 -10.23 -0.33
C ASN A 218 6.22 -10.29 -1.61
N ALA A 219 4.93 -9.96 -1.57
CA ALA A 219 4.05 -10.01 -2.74
C ALA A 219 4.57 -9.17 -3.92
N CYS A 220 5.09 -7.99 -3.62
CA CYS A 220 5.61 -7.08 -4.63
C CYS A 220 6.95 -7.56 -5.23
N LYS A 221 7.84 -8.22 -4.46
CA LYS A 221 9.16 -8.69 -4.94
C LYS A 221 9.18 -10.15 -5.41
N THR A 222 8.26 -11.00 -4.97
CA THR A 222 8.36 -12.44 -5.22
C THR A 222 8.15 -12.76 -6.69
N ARG A 223 9.16 -13.42 -7.26
CA ARG A 223 9.11 -14.28 -8.45
C ARG A 223 9.07 -15.76 -8.04
N ASN A 224 8.27 -16.12 -7.04
CA ASN A 224 8.19 -17.49 -6.52
C ASN A 224 6.74 -17.92 -6.29
N GLY A 225 6.31 -18.98 -7.00
CA GLY A 225 4.93 -19.47 -7.07
C GLY A 225 4.26 -19.27 -8.43
N GLY A 226 4.98 -18.76 -9.45
CA GLY A 226 4.48 -18.60 -10.82
C GLY A 226 3.77 -17.26 -11.09
N ARG A 227 3.51 -16.43 -10.07
CA ARG A 227 3.13 -15.01 -10.29
C ARG A 227 4.39 -14.16 -10.33
N GLY A 228 4.49 -13.31 -11.35
CA GLY A 228 5.59 -12.36 -11.49
C GLY A 228 5.53 -11.25 -10.45
N ARG A 229 6.60 -10.43 -10.40
CA ARG A 229 6.63 -9.11 -9.76
C ARG A 229 5.36 -8.34 -10.11
N TRP A 230 4.89 -7.47 -9.21
CA TRP A 230 3.79 -6.55 -9.55
C TRP A 230 4.08 -5.84 -10.87
N THR A 231 3.14 -5.97 -11.78
CA THR A 231 3.20 -5.31 -13.08
C THR A 231 2.20 -4.19 -13.09
N PHE A 232 2.60 -3.05 -13.65
CA PHE A 232 1.74 -1.89 -13.82
C PHE A 232 1.48 -1.73 -15.32
N PRO A 233 0.39 -2.32 -15.86
CA PRO A 233 0.08 -2.22 -17.28
C PRO A 233 -0.03 -0.76 -17.69
N HIS A 234 0.46 -0.44 -18.90
CA HIS A 234 0.41 0.91 -19.47
C HIS A 234 1.22 1.98 -18.73
N MET A 235 1.96 1.62 -17.68
CA MET A 235 2.69 2.59 -16.89
C MET A 235 3.89 3.16 -17.66
N LYS A 236 4.57 2.32 -18.46
CA LYS A 236 5.66 2.78 -19.32
C LYS A 236 5.15 3.75 -20.38
N GLU A 237 4.03 3.42 -21.02
CA GLU A 237 3.35 4.24 -22.01
C GLU A 237 2.86 5.55 -21.40
N LYS A 238 2.35 5.51 -20.16
CA LYS A 238 1.95 6.71 -19.43
C LYS A 238 3.15 7.61 -19.13
N ILE A 239 4.26 7.06 -18.66
CA ILE A 239 5.49 7.83 -18.42
C ILE A 239 5.94 8.51 -19.72
N LEU A 240 5.99 7.76 -20.82
CA LEU A 240 6.39 8.27 -22.14
C LEU A 240 5.38 9.25 -22.78
N SER A 241 4.17 9.37 -22.24
CA SER A 241 3.18 10.36 -22.71
C SER A 241 3.45 11.77 -22.20
N TYR A 242 4.30 11.92 -21.18
CA TYR A 242 4.69 13.24 -20.67
C TYR A 242 5.81 13.85 -21.53
N PRO A 243 5.76 15.16 -21.79
CA PRO A 243 6.74 15.87 -22.62
C PRO A 243 8.10 16.07 -21.93
#